data_AF-A0AAW4YKP4-F1
#
_entry.id   AF-A0AAW4YKP4-F1
#
_cell.length_a   1.000
_cell.length_b   1.000
_cell.length_c   1.000
_cell.angle_alpha   90.00
_cell.angle_beta   90.00
_cell.angle_gamma   90.00
#
_symmetry.space_group_name_H-M   'P 1'
#
loop_
_entity.id
_entity.type
_entity.pdbx_description
1 polymer ?
#
loop_
_entity_poly.entity_id
_entity_poly.type
_entity_poly.pdbx_seq_one_letter_code
_entity_poly.pdbx_strand_id
1 'polypeptide(L)'
;MKLKNDMVNLIVRVEHHLCPQYCGVVDRRRIIAFLLLTISELIIIPYHIMLFLLVKEPYGLSLCGLHTFVFCILQFLIWKRKIAFVKGISSLYLLMFAKLALDSVFCINFGFANDDLSVICNLFVVFILAITALSQTLYKTCAIITAGMIPMLLIYLFSTPLMPALFSLKTVFLGFMMLVYVAVYNMSIVTKGLRQPKRMARVENKALNMLADLKDNQPEAAESLMKRLTPDVRQKIITHASEHLFNEELNRVAWDQVCDGLTFSEKEICKLILQGHTLKEICAKLNKSESNITSQRCHIRKKLNMDRRDDLRRTLEVRFYDAQKQVKKSEAENS
;
A
#
# COMPACT_ATOMS: atom_id res chain seq x y z
N MET A 1 12.53 13.98 -11.88
CA MET A 1 12.60 12.76 -11.03
C MET A 1 12.13 12.99 -9.60
N LYS A 2 12.57 14.05 -8.92
CA LYS A 2 12.23 14.36 -7.52
C LYS A 2 10.71 14.48 -7.25
N LEU A 3 10.01 15.29 -8.05
CA LEU A 3 8.55 15.49 -7.96
C LEU A 3 7.73 14.19 -8.11
N LYS A 4 8.16 13.30 -9.03
CA LYS A 4 7.53 11.99 -9.22
C LYS A 4 7.69 11.12 -7.98
N ASN A 5 8.84 11.20 -7.31
CA ASN A 5 9.12 10.44 -6.10
C ASN A 5 8.28 10.95 -4.92
N ASP A 6 8.15 12.26 -4.78
CA ASP A 6 7.39 12.90 -3.70
C ASP A 6 5.88 12.59 -3.81
N MET A 7 5.33 12.64 -5.03
CA MET A 7 3.93 12.31 -5.28
C MET A 7 3.61 10.83 -4.98
N VAL A 8 4.51 9.91 -5.37
CA VAL A 8 4.36 8.48 -5.05
C VAL A 8 4.46 8.25 -3.55
N ASN A 9 5.40 8.91 -2.86
CA ASN A 9 5.53 8.82 -1.40
C ASN A 9 4.27 9.31 -0.67
N LEU A 10 3.63 10.38 -1.17
CA LEU A 10 2.37 10.87 -0.63
C LEU A 10 1.25 9.84 -0.79
N ILE A 11 1.08 9.29 -2.00
CA ILE A 11 0.06 8.26 -2.28
C ILE A 11 0.27 7.05 -1.36
N VAL A 12 1.51 6.60 -1.20
CA VAL A 12 1.85 5.45 -0.34
C VAL A 12 1.57 5.77 1.13
N ARG A 13 1.83 6.99 1.60
CA ARG A 13 1.51 7.39 2.99
C ARG A 13 0.00 7.38 3.24
N VAL A 14 -0.79 7.91 2.30
CA VAL A 14 -2.26 7.89 2.37
C VAL A 14 -2.79 6.46 2.31
N GLU A 15 -2.20 5.63 1.44
CA GLU A 15 -2.50 4.20 1.33
C GLU A 15 -2.32 3.49 2.68
N HIS A 16 -1.18 3.66 3.34
CA HIS A 16 -0.93 3.03 4.65
C HIS A 16 -1.89 3.53 5.73
N HIS A 17 -2.31 4.79 5.67
CA HIS A 17 -3.23 5.35 6.65
C HIS A 17 -4.65 4.78 6.49
N LEU A 18 -5.18 4.79 5.26
CA LEU A 18 -6.56 4.40 4.96
C LEU A 18 -6.73 2.87 4.83
N CYS A 19 -5.70 2.18 4.31
CA CYS A 19 -5.66 0.75 4.04
C CYS A 19 -4.35 0.14 4.63
N PRO A 20 -4.26 -0.08 5.96
CA PRO A 20 -3.02 -0.52 6.60
C PRO A 20 -2.61 -1.97 6.28
N GLN A 21 -3.54 -2.78 5.75
CA GLN A 21 -3.20 -4.09 5.21
C GLN A 21 -2.90 -3.91 3.72
N TYR A 22 -1.70 -4.32 3.29
CA TYR A 22 -1.27 -4.20 1.90
C TYR A 22 -2.22 -4.99 0.97
N CYS A 23 -2.95 -4.30 0.09
CA CYS A 23 -3.98 -4.91 -0.76
C CYS A 23 -3.85 -4.54 -2.25
N GLY A 24 -2.75 -4.96 -2.88
CA GLY A 24 -2.68 -5.13 -4.35
C GLY A 24 -2.94 -3.89 -5.22
N VAL A 25 -3.10 -4.11 -6.53
CA VAL A 25 -3.19 -3.03 -7.54
C VAL A 25 -4.53 -2.30 -7.50
N VAL A 26 -5.60 -3.00 -7.12
CA VAL A 26 -6.97 -2.45 -7.14
C VAL A 26 -7.16 -1.41 -6.05
N ASP A 27 -6.69 -1.64 -4.83
CA ASP A 27 -6.84 -0.66 -3.74
C ASP A 27 -5.99 0.58 -3.97
N ARG A 28 -4.80 0.42 -4.55
CA ARG A 28 -4.01 1.57 -5.00
C ARG A 28 -4.74 2.41 -6.04
N ARG A 29 -5.44 1.79 -7.01
CA ARG A 29 -6.28 2.52 -7.97
C ARG A 29 -7.42 3.28 -7.27
N ARG A 30 -8.04 2.67 -6.25
CA ARG A 30 -9.10 3.33 -5.45
C ARG A 30 -8.56 4.56 -4.70
N ILE A 31 -7.37 4.47 -4.09
CA ILE A 31 -6.76 5.59 -3.38
C ILE A 31 -6.40 6.73 -4.33
N ILE A 32 -5.81 6.42 -5.48
CA ILE A 32 -5.49 7.43 -6.50
C ILE A 32 -6.77 8.14 -6.96
N ALA A 33 -7.83 7.39 -7.26
CA ALA A 33 -9.10 7.97 -7.66
C ALA A 33 -9.76 8.79 -6.55
N PHE A 34 -9.70 8.35 -5.29
CA PHE A 34 -10.18 9.11 -4.15
C PHE A 34 -9.46 10.46 -4.02
N LEU A 35 -8.13 10.48 -4.13
CA LEU A 35 -7.35 11.71 -4.06
C LEU A 35 -7.67 12.65 -5.22
N LEU A 36 -7.68 12.14 -6.45
CA LEU A 36 -7.99 12.94 -7.63
C LEU A 36 -9.42 13.48 -7.57
N LEU A 37 -10.40 12.65 -7.20
CA LEU A 37 -11.79 13.08 -7.06
C LEU A 37 -11.94 14.16 -5.99
N THR A 38 -11.24 14.02 -4.86
CA THR A 38 -11.26 15.01 -3.79
C THR A 38 -10.68 16.34 -4.26
N ILE A 39 -9.56 16.32 -4.99
CA ILE A 39 -8.95 17.53 -5.56
C ILE A 39 -9.89 18.18 -6.59
N SER A 40 -10.48 17.38 -7.47
CA SER A 40 -11.45 17.88 -8.45
C SER A 40 -12.64 18.56 -7.78
N GLU A 41 -13.23 17.95 -6.75
CA GLU A 41 -14.37 18.55 -6.03
C GLU A 41 -14.00 19.82 -5.26
N LEU A 42 -12.79 19.91 -4.71
CA LEU A 42 -12.31 21.14 -4.07
C LEU A 42 -12.23 22.32 -5.06
N ILE A 43 -12.09 22.07 -6.35
CA ILE A 43 -12.08 23.10 -7.40
C ILE A 43 -13.49 23.35 -7.94
N ILE A 44 -14.26 22.28 -8.18
CA ILE A 44 -15.57 22.33 -8.82
C ILE A 44 -16.63 22.95 -7.90
N ILE A 45 -16.61 22.67 -6.58
CA ILE A 45 -17.59 23.19 -5.63
C ILE A 45 -17.56 24.72 -5.56
N PRO A 46 -16.40 25.39 -5.33
CA PRO A 46 -16.34 26.85 -5.33
C PRO A 46 -16.79 27.46 -6.65
N TYR A 47 -16.43 26.83 -7.78
CA TYR A 47 -16.85 27.26 -9.10
C TYR A 47 -18.39 27.25 -9.25
N HIS A 48 -19.07 26.17 -8.84
CA HIS A 48 -20.53 26.10 -8.92
C HIS A 48 -21.22 27.07 -7.95
N ILE A 49 -20.67 27.27 -6.75
CA ILE A 49 -21.18 28.28 -5.81
C ILE A 49 -21.10 29.67 -6.45
N MET A 50 -19.95 30.03 -7.03
CA MET A 50 -19.78 31.31 -7.74
C MET A 50 -20.75 31.44 -8.91
N LEU A 51 -20.92 30.37 -9.70
CA LEU A 51 -21.84 30.33 -10.84
C LEU A 51 -23.28 30.60 -10.41
N PHE A 52 -23.80 29.88 -9.41
CA PHE A 52 -25.19 30.06 -8.95
C PHE A 52 -25.41 31.40 -8.23
N LEU A 53 -24.38 31.95 -7.56
CA LEU A 53 -24.43 33.32 -7.03
C LEU A 53 -24.55 34.36 -8.16
N LEU A 54 -23.85 34.16 -9.28
CA LEU A 54 -23.89 35.08 -10.42
C LEU A 54 -25.25 35.02 -11.15
N VAL A 55 -25.79 33.81 -11.34
CA VAL A 55 -27.09 33.59 -12.01
C VAL A 55 -28.27 33.93 -11.08
N LYS A 56 -28.02 34.13 -9.78
CA LYS A 56 -29.04 34.44 -8.74
C LYS A 56 -30.11 33.36 -8.59
N GLU A 57 -29.75 32.09 -8.79
CA GLU A 57 -30.65 30.94 -8.67
C GLU A 57 -30.55 30.29 -7.29
N PRO A 58 -31.52 30.51 -6.36
CA PRO A 58 -31.40 30.09 -4.97
C PRO A 58 -31.49 28.57 -4.79
N TYR A 59 -32.22 27.87 -5.67
CA TYR A 59 -32.37 26.42 -5.61
C TYR A 59 -31.04 25.70 -5.93
N GLY A 60 -30.33 26.15 -6.97
CA GLY A 60 -29.02 25.61 -7.34
C GLY A 60 -27.97 25.88 -6.26
N LEU A 61 -27.99 27.07 -5.65
CA LEU A 61 -27.10 27.41 -4.54
C LEU A 61 -27.34 26.53 -3.31
N SER A 62 -28.61 26.29 -2.95
CA SER A 62 -28.99 25.42 -1.83
C SER A 62 -28.51 23.98 -2.04
N LEU A 63 -28.67 23.43 -3.25
CA LEU A 63 -28.20 22.10 -3.60
C LEU A 63 -26.67 21.98 -3.59
N CYS A 64 -25.96 23.01 -4.07
CA CYS A 64 -24.50 23.07 -3.93
C CYS A 64 -24.06 23.09 -2.46
N GLY A 65 -24.76 23.83 -1.61
CA GLY A 65 -24.55 23.84 -0.16
C GLY A 65 -24.76 22.46 0.47
N LEU A 66 -25.87 21.79 0.14
CA LEU A 66 -26.16 20.43 0.60
C LEU A 66 -25.11 19.43 0.14
N HIS A 67 -24.72 19.48 -1.14
CA HIS A 67 -23.68 18.62 -1.70
C HIS A 67 -22.36 18.81 -0.95
N THR A 68 -21.95 20.07 -0.71
CA THR A 68 -20.72 20.41 0.03
C THR A 68 -20.76 19.86 1.44
N PHE A 69 -21.90 20.00 2.13
CA PHE A 69 -22.09 19.47 3.47
C PHE A 69 -21.95 17.94 3.52
N VAL A 70 -22.63 17.22 2.63
CA VAL A 70 -22.54 15.76 2.54
C VAL A 70 -21.13 15.30 2.16
N PHE A 71 -20.48 16.00 1.23
CA PHE A 71 -19.09 15.74 0.84
C PHE A 71 -18.14 15.88 2.04
N CYS A 72 -18.23 16.97 2.80
CA CYS A 72 -17.42 17.19 4.00
C CYS A 72 -17.63 16.10 5.05
N ILE A 73 -18.87 15.67 5.28
CA ILE A 73 -19.18 14.56 6.20
C ILE A 73 -18.53 13.26 5.70
N LEU A 74 -18.69 12.92 4.42
CA LEU A 74 -18.09 11.71 3.85
C LEU A 74 -16.55 11.75 3.96
N GLN A 75 -15.93 12.87 3.64
CA GLN A 75 -14.49 13.06 3.82
C GLN A 75 -14.08 12.83 5.26
N PHE A 76 -14.76 13.47 6.22
CA PHE A 76 -14.49 13.28 7.64
C PHE A 76 -14.61 11.81 8.07
N LEU A 77 -15.67 11.11 7.65
CA LEU A 77 -15.90 9.70 7.98
C LEU A 77 -14.83 8.78 7.38
N ILE A 78 -14.36 9.05 6.15
CA ILE A 78 -13.30 8.30 5.48
C ILE A 78 -11.96 8.51 6.18
N TRP A 79 -11.59 9.76 6.43
CA TRP A 79 -10.33 10.12 7.08
C TRP A 79 -10.26 9.64 8.54
N LYS A 80 -11.39 9.66 9.27
CA LYS A 80 -11.49 9.08 10.62
C LYS A 80 -11.69 7.56 10.61
N ARG A 81 -11.72 6.93 9.43
CA ARG A 81 -11.90 5.48 9.24
C ARG A 81 -13.14 4.93 9.95
N LYS A 82 -14.18 5.76 10.11
CA LYS A 82 -15.49 5.36 10.68
C LYS A 82 -16.27 4.49 9.72
N ILE A 83 -15.98 4.61 8.42
CA ILE A 83 -16.54 3.76 7.36
C ILE A 83 -15.41 3.02 6.64
N ALA A 84 -15.70 1.81 6.14
CA ALA A 84 -14.76 1.06 5.31
C ALA A 84 -14.45 1.86 4.03
N PHE A 85 -13.17 1.93 3.65
CA PHE A 85 -12.71 2.76 2.52
C PHE A 85 -13.46 2.47 1.21
N VAL A 86 -13.71 1.19 0.92
CA VAL A 86 -14.51 0.74 -0.25
C VAL A 86 -15.93 1.30 -0.23
N LYS A 87 -16.58 1.35 0.94
CA LYS A 87 -17.90 1.96 1.09
C LYS A 87 -17.81 3.47 0.96
N GLY A 88 -16.77 4.09 1.51
CA GLY A 88 -16.53 5.53 1.42
C GLY A 88 -16.37 6.04 -0.01
N ILE A 89 -15.47 5.44 -0.79
CA ILE A 89 -15.30 5.81 -2.21
C ILE A 89 -16.55 5.53 -3.04
N SER A 90 -17.26 4.42 -2.77
CA SER A 90 -18.55 4.14 -3.39
C SER A 90 -19.57 5.24 -3.09
N SER A 91 -19.67 5.70 -1.84
CA SER A 91 -20.58 6.78 -1.46
C SER A 91 -20.22 8.10 -2.14
N LEU A 92 -18.92 8.39 -2.31
CA LEU A 92 -18.47 9.58 -3.05
C LEU A 92 -18.87 9.51 -4.53
N TYR A 93 -18.75 8.35 -5.19
CA TYR A 93 -19.23 8.21 -6.56
C TYR A 93 -20.74 8.36 -6.67
N LEU A 94 -21.51 7.84 -5.71
CA LEU A 94 -22.96 8.04 -5.71
C LEU A 94 -23.35 9.50 -5.48
N LEU A 95 -22.63 10.21 -4.60
CA LEU A 95 -22.83 11.65 -4.38
C LEU A 95 -22.56 12.44 -5.67
N MET A 96 -21.47 12.14 -6.36
CA MET A 96 -21.12 12.77 -7.65
C MET A 96 -22.13 12.47 -8.74
N PHE A 97 -22.59 11.23 -8.83
CA PHE A 97 -23.66 10.86 -9.75
C PHE A 97 -24.94 11.66 -9.47
N ALA A 98 -25.35 11.77 -8.20
CA ALA A 98 -26.54 12.52 -7.82
C ALA A 98 -26.42 14.00 -8.18
N LYS A 99 -25.24 14.61 -7.95
CA LYS A 99 -24.94 15.99 -8.37
C LYS A 99 -25.08 16.16 -9.88
N LEU A 100 -24.40 15.34 -10.68
CA LEU A 100 -24.44 15.42 -12.14
C LEU A 100 -25.85 15.19 -12.70
N ALA A 101 -26.61 14.27 -12.11
CA ALA A 101 -28.00 14.01 -12.48
C ALA A 101 -28.90 15.23 -12.21
N LEU A 102 -28.75 15.86 -11.03
CA LEU A 102 -29.46 17.09 -10.69
C LEU A 102 -29.05 18.24 -11.61
N ASP A 103 -27.74 18.44 -11.83
CA ASP A 103 -27.23 19.50 -12.71
C ASP A 103 -27.79 19.37 -14.13
N SER A 104 -27.91 18.16 -14.67
CA SER A 104 -28.57 17.94 -15.97
C SER A 104 -30.04 18.30 -15.98
N VAL A 105 -30.78 18.03 -14.91
CA VAL A 105 -32.18 18.46 -14.79
C VAL A 105 -32.26 19.99 -14.70
N PHE A 106 -31.33 20.63 -13.99
CA PHE A 106 -31.26 22.09 -13.94
C PHE A 106 -30.95 22.70 -15.30
N CYS A 107 -29.99 22.15 -16.06
CA CYS A 107 -29.65 22.64 -17.39
C CYS A 107 -30.85 22.59 -18.35
N ILE A 108 -31.67 21.55 -18.26
CA ILE A 108 -32.88 21.40 -19.10
C ILE A 108 -33.97 22.40 -18.70
N ASN A 109 -34.18 22.60 -17.40
CA ASN A 109 -35.30 23.41 -16.91
C ASN A 109 -34.99 24.92 -16.83
N PHE A 110 -33.74 25.29 -16.57
CA PHE A 110 -33.30 26.66 -16.28
C PHE A 110 -32.14 27.13 -17.15
N GLY A 111 -31.60 26.27 -18.03
CA GLY A 111 -30.52 26.65 -18.94
C GLY A 111 -30.96 27.72 -19.94
N PHE A 112 -29.97 28.44 -20.49
CA PHE A 112 -30.20 29.29 -21.66
C PHE A 112 -30.70 28.42 -22.83
N ALA A 113 -31.49 29.00 -23.74
CA ALA A 113 -32.02 28.26 -24.89
C ALA A 113 -30.90 27.49 -25.62
N ASN A 114 -30.99 26.15 -25.64
CA ASN A 114 -30.04 25.17 -26.18
C ASN A 114 -28.78 24.85 -25.34
N ASP A 115 -28.89 24.70 -24.02
CA ASP A 115 -27.79 24.17 -23.17
C ASP A 115 -27.66 22.62 -23.21
N ASP A 116 -27.87 22.03 -24.39
CA ASP A 116 -27.76 20.58 -24.61
C ASP A 116 -26.32 20.09 -24.38
N LEU A 117 -25.33 20.96 -24.61
CA LEU A 117 -23.92 20.66 -24.45
C LEU A 117 -23.59 20.31 -22.99
N SER A 118 -24.12 21.07 -22.02
CA SER A 118 -23.87 20.82 -20.60
C SER A 118 -24.46 19.48 -20.16
N VAL A 119 -25.64 19.11 -20.67
CA VAL A 119 -26.26 17.80 -20.40
C VAL A 119 -25.43 16.66 -20.97
N ILE A 120 -24.93 16.79 -22.21
CA ILE A 120 -24.05 15.80 -22.85
C ILE A 120 -22.73 15.67 -22.06
N CYS A 121 -22.13 16.78 -21.64
CA CYS A 121 -20.91 16.78 -20.83
C CYS A 121 -21.12 16.06 -19.49
N ASN A 122 -22.24 16.33 -18.79
CA ASN A 122 -22.58 15.64 -17.55
C ASN A 122 -22.75 14.13 -17.76
N LEU A 123 -23.50 13.73 -18.80
CA LEU A 123 -23.63 12.31 -19.19
C LEU A 123 -22.28 11.65 -19.44
N PHE A 124 -21.37 12.34 -20.13
CA PHE A 124 -20.01 11.83 -20.39
C PHE A 124 -19.20 11.64 -19.10
N VAL A 125 -19.29 12.58 -18.16
CA VAL A 125 -18.65 12.45 -16.84
C VAL A 125 -19.26 11.28 -16.06
N VAL A 126 -20.57 11.05 -16.15
CA VAL A 126 -21.21 9.88 -15.52
C VAL A 126 -20.72 8.56 -16.14
N PHE A 127 -20.53 8.49 -17.46
CA PHE A 127 -19.89 7.32 -18.10
C PHE A 127 -18.48 7.09 -17.56
N ILE A 128 -17.64 8.13 -17.46
CA ILE A 128 -16.29 8.03 -16.88
C ILE A 128 -16.37 7.52 -15.44
N LEU A 129 -17.32 8.00 -14.66
CA LEU A 129 -17.52 7.59 -13.27
C LEU A 129 -17.90 6.09 -13.18
N ALA A 130 -18.80 5.62 -14.04
CA ALA A 130 -19.19 4.21 -14.12
C ALA A 130 -18.02 3.31 -14.55
N ILE A 131 -17.27 3.71 -15.59
CA ILE A 131 -16.08 2.99 -16.07
C ILE A 131 -15.02 2.92 -14.96
N THR A 132 -14.80 4.02 -14.26
CA THR A 132 -13.84 4.10 -13.14
C THR A 132 -14.26 3.19 -12.00
N ALA A 133 -15.54 3.19 -11.61
CA ALA A 133 -16.09 2.28 -10.60
C ALA A 133 -15.89 0.81 -10.99
N LEU A 134 -16.15 0.47 -12.26
CA LEU A 134 -15.96 -0.88 -12.77
C LEU A 134 -14.47 -1.30 -12.79
N SER A 135 -13.58 -0.40 -13.20
CA SER A 135 -12.12 -0.64 -13.20
C SER A 135 -11.53 -0.87 -11.80
N GLN A 136 -12.24 -0.43 -10.77
CA GLN A 136 -11.92 -0.56 -9.34
C GLN A 136 -12.67 -1.71 -8.66
N THR A 137 -13.35 -2.55 -9.46
CA THR A 137 -14.16 -3.69 -9.02
C THR A 137 -15.29 -3.33 -8.05
N LEU A 138 -15.82 -2.10 -8.15
CA LEU A 138 -16.99 -1.62 -7.41
C LEU A 138 -18.27 -1.96 -8.19
N TYR A 139 -18.53 -3.25 -8.40
CA TYR A 139 -19.61 -3.73 -9.28
C TYR A 139 -21.01 -3.23 -8.87
N LYS A 140 -21.30 -3.19 -7.56
CA LYS A 140 -22.59 -2.68 -7.05
C LYS A 140 -22.78 -1.19 -7.37
N THR A 141 -21.75 -0.39 -7.15
CA THR A 141 -21.76 1.05 -7.44
C THR A 141 -21.92 1.32 -8.92
N CYS A 142 -21.16 0.59 -9.75
CA CYS A 142 -21.28 0.69 -11.21
C CYS A 142 -22.70 0.33 -11.67
N ALA A 143 -23.29 -0.75 -11.16
CA ALA A 143 -24.65 -1.14 -11.54
C ALA A 143 -25.68 -0.05 -11.18
N ILE A 144 -25.57 0.56 -10.00
CA ILE A 144 -26.46 1.66 -9.58
C ILE A 144 -26.30 2.87 -10.51
N ILE A 145 -25.06 3.29 -10.81
CA ILE A 145 -24.80 4.42 -11.71
C ILE A 145 -25.34 4.13 -13.11
N THR A 146 -25.05 2.95 -13.66
CA THR A 146 -25.51 2.57 -15.01
C THR A 146 -27.04 2.50 -15.10
N ALA A 147 -27.72 1.96 -14.07
CA ALA A 147 -29.17 1.98 -14.01
C ALA A 147 -29.72 3.42 -13.91
N GLY A 148 -29.07 4.27 -13.11
CA GLY A 148 -29.42 5.68 -12.95
C GLY A 148 -29.17 6.54 -14.20
N MET A 149 -28.27 6.12 -15.11
CA MET A 149 -28.08 6.80 -16.39
C MET A 149 -29.28 6.62 -17.34
N ILE A 150 -30.08 5.57 -17.20
CA ILE A 150 -31.20 5.31 -18.11
C ILE A 150 -32.25 6.43 -18.06
N PRO A 151 -32.77 6.85 -16.89
CA PRO A 151 -33.65 8.02 -16.80
C PRO A 151 -33.03 9.30 -17.36
N MET A 152 -31.74 9.55 -17.08
CA MET A 152 -31.03 10.74 -17.54
C MET A 152 -30.96 10.80 -19.08
N LEU A 153 -30.67 9.66 -19.72
CA LEU A 153 -30.66 9.53 -21.19
C LEU A 153 -32.07 9.70 -21.77
N LEU A 154 -33.10 9.13 -21.14
CA LEU A 154 -34.48 9.28 -21.60
C LEU A 154 -34.92 10.75 -21.54
N ILE A 155 -34.68 11.42 -20.42
CA ILE A 155 -35.00 12.85 -20.27
C ILE A 155 -34.28 13.67 -21.36
N TYR A 156 -32.99 13.44 -21.56
CA TYR A 156 -32.23 14.11 -22.61
C TYR A 156 -32.81 13.87 -24.01
N LEU A 157 -33.18 12.63 -24.37
CA LEU A 157 -33.76 12.30 -25.67
C LEU A 157 -35.14 12.93 -25.89
N PHE A 158 -35.95 13.11 -24.82
CA PHE A 158 -37.25 13.76 -24.92
C PHE A 158 -37.17 15.29 -24.96
N SER A 159 -36.17 15.87 -24.30
CA SER A 159 -35.98 17.33 -24.25
C SER A 159 -35.26 17.89 -25.47
N THR A 160 -34.47 17.08 -26.18
CA THR A 160 -33.61 17.54 -27.27
C THR A 160 -34.24 17.27 -28.65
N PRO A 161 -34.12 18.19 -29.62
CA PRO A 161 -34.55 17.93 -31.00
C PRO A 161 -33.82 16.71 -31.62
N LEU A 162 -34.49 16.04 -32.56
CA LEU A 162 -34.02 14.78 -33.14
C LEU A 162 -32.61 14.86 -33.75
N MET A 163 -32.28 15.96 -34.46
CA MET A 163 -31.01 16.09 -35.16
C MET A 163 -29.79 16.17 -34.20
N PRO A 164 -29.73 17.10 -33.22
CA PRO A 164 -28.69 17.09 -32.19
C PRO A 164 -28.64 15.78 -31.39
N ALA A 165 -29.79 15.19 -31.07
CA ALA A 165 -29.86 13.91 -30.37
C ALA A 165 -29.16 12.80 -31.16
N LEU A 166 -29.38 12.68 -32.47
CA LEU A 166 -28.71 11.71 -33.34
C LEU A 166 -27.19 11.93 -33.39
N PHE A 167 -26.72 13.18 -33.45
CA PHE A 167 -25.28 13.47 -33.41
C PHE A 167 -24.62 13.09 -32.07
N SER A 168 -25.36 13.22 -30.97
CA SER A 168 -24.90 12.83 -29.63
C SER A 168 -24.96 11.33 -29.35
N LEU A 169 -25.70 10.55 -30.16
CA LEU A 169 -25.81 9.11 -29.99
C LEU A 169 -24.44 8.40 -30.12
N LYS A 170 -23.54 8.91 -30.98
CA LYS A 170 -22.18 8.37 -31.14
C LYS A 170 -21.40 8.40 -29.82
N THR A 171 -21.53 9.47 -29.04
CA THR A 171 -20.84 9.64 -27.76
C THR A 171 -21.43 8.73 -26.68
N VAL A 172 -22.76 8.58 -26.66
CA VAL A 172 -23.45 7.64 -25.77
C VAL A 172 -23.04 6.19 -26.08
N PHE A 173 -23.01 5.82 -27.37
CA PHE A 173 -22.58 4.50 -27.83
C PHE A 173 -21.13 4.20 -27.44
N LEU A 174 -20.21 5.16 -27.63
CA LEU A 174 -18.81 5.02 -27.21
C LEU A 174 -18.69 4.78 -25.69
N GLY A 175 -19.48 5.49 -24.88
CA GLY A 175 -19.54 5.29 -23.43
C GLY A 175 -19.95 3.87 -23.04
N PHE A 176 -21.00 3.33 -23.66
CA PHE A 176 -21.42 1.95 -23.45
C PHE A 176 -20.38 0.93 -23.92
N MET A 177 -19.75 1.15 -25.08
CA MET A 177 -18.69 0.27 -25.57
C MET A 177 -17.49 0.22 -24.63
N MET A 178 -17.11 1.35 -24.01
CA MET A 178 -16.05 1.38 -23.01
C MET A 178 -16.43 0.65 -21.71
N LEU A 179 -17.70 0.75 -21.28
CA LEU A 179 -18.19 -0.06 -20.16
C LEU A 179 -18.13 -1.56 -20.45
N VAL A 180 -18.57 -1.97 -21.65
CA VAL A 180 -18.48 -3.37 -22.09
C VAL A 180 -17.02 -3.82 -22.16
N TYR A 181 -16.13 -3.01 -22.71
CA TYR A 181 -14.69 -3.28 -22.76
C TYR A 181 -14.11 -3.58 -21.38
N VAL A 182 -14.37 -2.72 -20.38
CA VAL A 182 -13.87 -2.93 -19.02
C VAL A 182 -14.56 -4.12 -18.34
N ALA A 183 -15.85 -4.35 -18.60
CA ALA A 183 -16.58 -5.52 -18.08
C ALA A 183 -15.98 -6.83 -18.60
N VAL A 184 -15.71 -6.91 -19.91
CA VAL A 184 -15.09 -8.05 -20.57
C VAL A 184 -13.68 -8.27 -20.02
N TYR A 185 -12.88 -7.20 -19.89
CA TYR A 185 -11.53 -7.29 -19.33
C TYR A 185 -11.52 -7.81 -17.89
N ASN A 186 -12.50 -7.43 -17.08
CA ASN A 186 -12.63 -7.88 -15.70
C ASN A 186 -13.16 -9.32 -15.56
N MET A 187 -13.64 -9.95 -16.64
CA MET A 187 -14.11 -11.34 -16.58
C MET A 187 -12.95 -12.31 -16.32
N SER A 188 -13.21 -13.28 -15.43
CA SER A 188 -12.24 -14.31 -15.05
C SER A 188 -11.81 -15.18 -16.23
N ILE A 189 -12.68 -15.35 -17.23
CA ILE A 189 -12.41 -16.14 -18.45
C ILE A 189 -11.35 -15.46 -19.31
N VAL A 190 -11.45 -14.14 -19.52
CA VAL A 190 -10.52 -13.35 -20.35
C VAL A 190 -9.15 -13.21 -19.68
N THR A 191 -9.14 -13.16 -18.35
CA THR A 191 -7.90 -13.04 -17.57
C THR A 191 -7.27 -14.39 -17.22
N LYS A 192 -7.92 -15.50 -17.57
CA LYS A 192 -7.42 -16.86 -17.31
C LYS A 192 -6.19 -17.13 -18.19
N GLY A 193 -5.05 -17.42 -17.57
CA GLY A 193 -3.80 -17.70 -18.28
C GLY A 193 -2.92 -16.48 -18.57
N LEU A 194 -3.38 -15.26 -18.28
CA LEU A 194 -2.54 -14.06 -18.38
C LEU A 194 -1.64 -13.91 -17.15
N ARG A 195 -0.36 -13.58 -17.37
CA ARG A 195 0.64 -13.36 -16.32
C ARG A 195 0.29 -12.10 -15.51
N GLN A 196 -0.32 -12.27 -14.33
CA GLN A 196 -0.66 -11.15 -13.45
C GLN A 196 0.57 -10.65 -12.67
N PRO A 197 0.78 -9.33 -12.55
CA PRO A 197 1.91 -8.78 -11.82
C PRO A 197 1.73 -9.01 -10.30
N LYS A 198 2.69 -9.71 -9.69
CA LYS A 198 2.89 -9.88 -8.24
C LYS A 198 1.75 -10.57 -7.48
N ARG A 199 1.12 -11.58 -8.05
CA ARG A 199 0.48 -12.62 -7.23
C ARG A 199 1.47 -13.78 -7.15
N MET A 200 2.19 -13.91 -6.03
CA MET A 200 2.93 -15.16 -5.76
C MET A 200 1.93 -16.29 -6.01
N ALA A 201 2.29 -17.22 -6.90
CA ALA A 201 1.38 -18.28 -7.24
C ALA A 201 1.00 -19.02 -5.95
N ARG A 202 -0.24 -19.53 -5.83
CA ARG A 202 -0.64 -20.29 -4.64
C ARG A 202 0.36 -21.41 -4.31
N VAL A 203 1.00 -21.96 -5.34
CA VAL A 203 2.09 -22.94 -5.26
C VAL A 203 3.36 -22.36 -4.63
N GLU A 204 3.79 -21.15 -5.01
CA GLU A 204 4.96 -20.48 -4.44
C GLU A 204 4.74 -20.12 -2.97
N ASN A 205 3.58 -19.55 -2.62
CA ASN A 205 3.27 -19.24 -1.21
C ASN A 205 3.24 -20.51 -0.35
N LYS A 206 2.65 -21.60 -0.88
CA LYS A 206 2.64 -22.87 -0.16
C LYS A 206 4.05 -23.44 0.00
N ALA A 207 4.89 -23.32 -1.03
CA ALA A 207 6.28 -23.76 -0.99
C ALA A 207 7.13 -22.93 -0.02
N LEU A 208 6.95 -21.61 0.03
CA LEU A 208 7.63 -20.73 0.99
C LEU A 208 7.22 -21.04 2.44
N ASN A 209 5.93 -21.22 2.71
CA ASN A 209 5.48 -21.59 4.06
C ASN A 209 6.04 -22.96 4.48
N MET A 210 6.04 -23.94 3.58
CA MET A 210 6.65 -25.25 3.86
C MET A 210 8.18 -25.19 4.03
N LEU A 211 8.86 -24.28 3.32
CA LEU A 211 10.30 -24.04 3.51
C LEU A 211 10.60 -23.39 4.87
N ALA A 212 9.73 -22.49 5.34
CA ALA A 212 9.87 -21.87 6.66
C ALA A 212 9.63 -22.85 7.82
N ASP A 213 8.71 -23.80 7.64
CA ASP A 213 8.41 -24.86 8.60
C ASP A 213 9.28 -26.12 8.41
N LEU A 214 10.23 -26.10 7.47
CA LEU A 214 11.05 -27.26 7.17
C LEU A 214 12.03 -27.53 8.31
N LYS A 215 12.13 -28.80 8.72
CA LYS A 215 13.13 -29.22 9.72
C LYS A 215 14.50 -29.32 9.07
N ASP A 216 15.56 -28.93 9.79
CA ASP A 216 16.95 -28.83 9.31
C ASP A 216 17.52 -30.10 8.64
N ASN A 217 16.91 -31.27 8.88
CA ASN A 217 17.45 -32.57 8.43
C ASN A 217 16.76 -33.12 7.16
N GLN A 218 16.14 -32.27 6.32
CA GLN A 218 15.43 -32.71 5.10
C GLN A 218 15.90 -31.96 3.83
N PRO A 219 17.15 -32.17 3.37
CA PRO A 219 17.71 -31.44 2.24
C PRO A 219 16.97 -31.72 0.91
N GLU A 220 16.53 -32.96 0.68
CA GLU A 220 15.77 -33.33 -0.53
C GLU A 220 14.41 -32.63 -0.61
N ALA A 221 13.74 -32.45 0.54
CA ALA A 221 12.48 -31.73 0.62
C ALA A 221 12.68 -30.23 0.34
N ALA A 222 13.74 -29.63 0.90
CA ALA A 222 14.12 -28.25 0.62
C ALA A 222 14.39 -28.03 -0.87
N GLU A 223 15.15 -28.93 -1.50
CA GLU A 223 15.47 -28.86 -2.92
C GLU A 223 14.20 -28.95 -3.79
N SER A 224 13.31 -29.89 -3.47
CA SER A 224 12.04 -30.05 -4.18
C SER A 224 11.14 -28.81 -4.09
N LEU A 225 11.12 -28.12 -2.94
CA LEU A 225 10.34 -26.90 -2.72
C LEU A 225 10.98 -25.70 -3.40
N MET A 226 12.31 -25.58 -3.36
CA MET A 226 13.07 -24.54 -4.06
C MET A 226 12.88 -24.63 -5.58
N LYS A 227 12.79 -25.85 -6.14
CA LYS A 227 12.47 -26.07 -7.57
C LYS A 227 11.08 -25.53 -7.97
N ARG A 228 10.14 -25.41 -7.04
CA ARG A 228 8.79 -24.87 -7.27
C ARG A 228 8.71 -23.35 -7.22
N LEU A 229 9.78 -22.67 -6.79
CA LEU A 229 9.89 -21.22 -6.79
C LEU A 229 10.40 -20.71 -8.14
N THR A 230 10.01 -19.49 -8.52
CA THR A 230 10.59 -18.77 -9.65
C THR A 230 12.10 -18.53 -9.47
N PRO A 231 12.88 -18.46 -10.57
CA PRO A 231 14.33 -18.26 -10.51
C PRO A 231 14.74 -17.02 -9.73
N ASP A 232 14.03 -15.90 -9.91
CA ASP A 232 14.32 -14.63 -9.22
C ASP A 232 14.17 -14.73 -7.70
N VAL A 233 13.10 -15.40 -7.23
CA VAL A 233 12.83 -15.61 -5.79
C VAL A 233 13.87 -16.56 -5.21
N ARG A 234 14.16 -17.65 -5.93
CA ARG A 234 15.19 -18.62 -5.54
C ARG A 234 16.56 -17.97 -5.38
N GLN A 235 16.97 -17.14 -6.34
CA GLN A 235 18.25 -16.45 -6.31
C GLN A 235 18.35 -15.50 -5.11
N LYS A 236 17.29 -14.75 -4.81
CA LYS A 236 17.25 -13.87 -3.64
C LYS A 236 17.35 -14.63 -2.33
N ILE A 237 16.63 -15.75 -2.20
CA ILE A 237 16.69 -16.61 -1.00
C ILE A 237 18.11 -17.15 -0.82
N ILE A 238 18.71 -17.70 -1.87
CA ILE A 238 20.09 -18.22 -1.82
C ILE A 238 21.05 -17.11 -1.42
N THR A 239 20.98 -15.95 -2.08
CA THR A 239 21.89 -14.82 -1.81
C THR A 239 21.78 -14.37 -0.35
N HIS A 240 20.57 -14.16 0.17
CA HIS A 240 20.37 -13.75 1.56
C HIS A 240 20.76 -14.83 2.56
N ALA A 241 20.49 -16.11 2.28
CA ALA A 241 20.90 -17.22 3.15
C ALA A 241 22.43 -17.37 3.18
N SER A 242 23.08 -17.30 2.03
CA SER A 242 24.54 -17.33 1.91
C SER A 242 25.18 -16.16 2.64
N GLU A 243 24.66 -14.94 2.47
CA GLU A 243 25.14 -13.75 3.18
C GLU A 243 24.93 -13.88 4.70
N HIS A 244 23.79 -14.44 5.14
CA HIS A 244 23.52 -14.67 6.56
C HIS A 244 24.50 -15.68 7.16
N LEU A 245 24.67 -16.84 6.54
CA LEU A 245 25.60 -17.88 7.01
C LEU A 245 27.04 -17.37 7.05
N PHE A 246 27.46 -16.64 6.01
CA PHE A 246 28.77 -16.01 5.96
C PHE A 246 28.96 -15.01 7.11
N ASN A 247 27.97 -14.14 7.37
CA ASN A 247 28.03 -13.21 8.49
C ASN A 247 28.00 -13.91 9.86
N GLU A 248 27.26 -15.00 10.02
CA GLU A 248 27.28 -15.81 11.25
C GLU A 248 28.65 -16.46 11.49
N GLU A 249 29.30 -16.98 10.45
CA GLU A 249 30.63 -17.56 10.55
C GLU A 249 31.67 -16.49 10.88
N LEU A 250 31.64 -15.35 10.20
CA LEU A 250 32.47 -14.19 10.55
C LEU A 250 32.29 -13.76 12.01
N ASN A 251 31.03 -13.73 12.48
CA ASN A 251 30.73 -13.42 13.87
C ASN A 251 31.29 -14.48 14.82
N ARG A 252 31.20 -15.77 14.47
CA ARG A 252 31.75 -16.87 15.27
C ARG A 252 33.27 -16.73 15.43
N VAL A 253 33.98 -16.55 14.32
CA VAL A 253 35.44 -16.39 14.31
C VAL A 253 35.86 -15.12 15.07
N ALA A 254 35.17 -14.00 14.87
CA ALA A 254 35.42 -12.78 15.62
C ALA A 254 35.20 -12.96 17.13
N TRP A 255 34.17 -13.71 17.54
CA TRP A 255 33.94 -14.03 18.95
C TRP A 255 35.01 -14.93 19.55
N ASP A 256 35.56 -15.87 18.77
CA ASP A 256 36.66 -16.71 19.25
C ASP A 256 37.96 -15.93 19.43
N GLN A 257 38.21 -14.92 18.59
CA GLN A 257 39.33 -13.99 18.76
C GLN A 257 39.13 -13.04 19.95
N VAL A 258 37.97 -12.39 20.07
CA VAL A 258 37.69 -11.42 21.14
C VAL A 258 37.66 -12.08 22.50
N CYS A 259 37.14 -13.30 22.57
CA CYS A 259 36.96 -14.03 23.80
C CYS A 259 37.98 -15.14 24.04
N ASP A 260 39.17 -15.02 23.47
CA ASP A 260 40.26 -15.95 23.78
C ASP A 260 40.60 -15.94 25.28
N GLY A 261 40.77 -17.12 25.88
CA GLY A 261 40.99 -17.28 27.33
C GLY A 261 39.76 -17.07 28.24
N LEU A 262 38.58 -16.78 27.68
CA LEU A 262 37.32 -16.73 28.44
C LEU A 262 36.62 -18.11 28.45
N THR A 263 36.04 -18.44 29.60
CA THR A 263 35.22 -19.64 29.77
C THR A 263 33.91 -19.53 28.99
N PHE A 264 33.24 -20.65 28.74
CA PHE A 264 31.96 -20.69 28.01
C PHE A 264 30.91 -19.74 28.61
N SER A 265 30.74 -19.76 29.95
CA SER A 265 29.81 -18.86 30.65
C SER A 265 30.18 -17.38 30.50
N GLU A 266 31.48 -17.05 30.50
CA GLU A 266 31.94 -15.67 30.31
C GLU A 266 31.74 -15.20 28.86
N LYS A 267 31.93 -16.10 27.87
CA LYS A 267 31.62 -15.85 26.45
C LYS A 267 30.14 -15.52 26.25
N GLU A 268 29.25 -16.29 26.86
CA GLU A 268 27.80 -16.03 26.80
C GLU A 268 27.42 -14.67 27.40
N ILE A 269 28.01 -14.31 28.54
CA ILE A 269 27.80 -12.99 29.16
C ILE A 269 28.29 -11.88 28.22
N CYS A 270 29.46 -12.01 27.60
CA CYS A 270 29.99 -11.02 26.64
C CYS A 270 29.05 -10.83 25.44
N LYS A 271 28.51 -11.93 24.89
CA LYS A 271 27.53 -11.89 23.79
C LYS A 271 26.28 -11.12 24.17
N LEU A 272 25.71 -11.39 25.35
CA LEU A 272 24.50 -10.71 25.81
C LEU A 272 24.74 -9.22 26.11
N ILE A 273 25.91 -8.86 26.65
CA ILE A 273 26.28 -7.47 26.88
C ILE A 273 26.40 -6.70 25.56
N LEU A 274 27.04 -7.31 24.54
CA LEU A 274 27.19 -6.69 23.22
C LEU A 274 25.82 -6.51 22.52
N GLN A 275 24.91 -7.47 22.70
CA GLN A 275 23.52 -7.39 22.24
C GLN A 275 22.69 -6.31 22.97
N GLY A 276 23.26 -5.63 23.97
CA GLY A 276 22.63 -4.53 24.69
C GLY A 276 21.69 -4.96 25.82
N HIS A 277 21.73 -6.22 26.23
CA HIS A 277 20.89 -6.71 27.33
C HIS A 277 21.28 -6.08 28.67
N THR A 278 20.26 -5.76 29.48
CA THR A 278 20.48 -5.24 30.84
C THR A 278 20.92 -6.35 31.80
N LEU A 279 21.49 -5.98 32.95
CA LEU A 279 21.95 -6.97 33.95
C LEU A 279 20.82 -7.93 34.36
N LYS A 280 19.60 -7.40 34.56
CA LYS A 280 18.42 -8.20 34.91
C LYS A 280 18.03 -9.19 33.80
N GLU A 281 18.10 -8.77 32.54
CA GLU A 281 17.82 -9.66 31.39
C GLU A 281 18.88 -10.75 31.24
N ILE A 282 20.15 -10.44 31.50
CA ILE A 282 21.24 -11.43 31.48
C ILE A 282 21.04 -12.47 32.58
N CYS A 283 20.71 -12.04 33.80
CA CYS A 283 20.41 -12.93 34.92
C CYS A 283 19.25 -13.89 34.58
N ALA A 284 18.18 -13.36 33.98
CA ALA A 284 17.01 -14.15 33.56
C ALA A 284 17.36 -15.14 32.44
N LYS A 285 18.10 -14.72 31.41
CA LYS A 285 18.48 -15.58 30.28
C LYS A 285 19.41 -16.71 30.68
N LEU A 286 20.39 -16.44 31.55
CA LEU A 286 21.36 -17.43 31.98
C LEU A 286 20.93 -18.21 33.22
N ASN A 287 19.75 -17.91 33.78
CA ASN A 287 19.23 -18.47 35.03
C ASN A 287 20.27 -18.42 36.18
N LYS A 288 20.89 -17.25 36.38
CA LYS A 288 21.97 -17.02 37.37
C LYS A 288 21.64 -15.81 38.24
N SER A 289 22.12 -15.81 39.49
CA SER A 289 21.94 -14.68 40.41
C SER A 289 22.73 -13.45 39.95
N GLU A 290 22.24 -12.27 40.34
CA GLU A 290 22.88 -10.99 40.01
C GLU A 290 24.30 -10.88 40.57
N SER A 291 24.55 -11.42 41.76
CA SER A 291 25.88 -11.52 42.36
C SER A 291 26.84 -12.34 41.50
N ASN A 292 26.37 -13.48 40.94
CA ASN A 292 27.18 -14.33 40.07
C ASN A 292 27.52 -13.63 38.74
N ILE A 293 26.55 -13.01 38.08
CA ILE A 293 26.79 -12.27 36.82
C ILE A 293 27.72 -11.06 37.06
N THR A 294 27.55 -10.33 38.16
CA THR A 294 28.40 -9.19 38.51
C THR A 294 29.85 -9.64 38.78
N SER A 295 30.03 -10.75 39.50
CA SER A 295 31.34 -11.34 39.74
C SER A 295 32.00 -11.77 38.42
N GLN A 296 31.28 -12.48 37.55
CA GLN A 296 31.79 -12.89 36.24
C GLN A 296 32.14 -11.68 35.35
N ARG A 297 31.35 -10.60 35.38
CA ARG A 297 31.72 -9.34 34.69
C ARG A 297 33.04 -8.77 35.21
N CYS A 298 33.33 -8.88 36.50
CA CYS A 298 34.62 -8.47 37.05
C CYS A 298 35.77 -9.36 36.54
N HIS A 299 35.57 -10.68 36.49
CA HIS A 299 36.54 -11.62 35.93
C HIS A 299 36.81 -11.35 34.45
N ILE A 300 35.75 -11.13 33.66
CA ILE A 300 35.82 -10.75 32.25
C ILE A 300 36.67 -9.49 32.07
N ARG A 301 36.38 -8.41 32.83
CA ARG A 301 37.16 -7.16 32.76
C ARG A 301 38.64 -7.38 33.04
N LYS A 302 38.96 -8.22 34.02
CA LYS A 302 40.35 -8.55 34.37
C LYS A 302 41.03 -9.35 33.26
N LYS A 303 40.36 -10.35 32.68
CA LYS A 303 40.87 -11.17 31.57
C LYS A 303 41.04 -10.37 30.28
N LEU A 304 40.16 -9.43 30.01
CA LEU A 304 40.27 -8.51 28.88
C LEU A 304 41.31 -7.39 29.11
N ASN A 305 41.96 -7.35 30.28
CA ASN A 305 42.94 -6.33 30.66
C ASN A 305 42.40 -4.90 30.50
N MET A 306 41.20 -4.65 31.02
CA MET A 306 40.54 -3.35 30.94
C MET A 306 40.96 -2.39 32.07
N ASP A 307 40.98 -1.09 31.79
CA ASP A 307 41.13 -0.08 32.83
C ASP A 307 39.88 -0.05 33.75
N ARG A 308 40.05 0.50 34.96
CA ARG A 308 38.95 0.73 35.91
C ARG A 308 37.87 1.65 35.35
N ARG A 309 38.23 2.59 34.47
CA ARG A 309 37.29 3.58 33.90
C ARG A 309 36.59 3.11 32.61
N ASP A 310 37.06 2.03 32.01
CA ASP A 310 36.53 1.57 30.73
C ASP A 310 35.14 0.96 30.87
N ASP A 311 34.24 1.24 29.93
CA ASP A 311 32.96 0.57 29.83
C ASP A 311 33.10 -0.79 29.14
N LEU A 312 32.60 -1.85 29.77
CA LEU A 312 32.74 -3.22 29.26
C LEU A 312 32.03 -3.43 27.93
N ARG A 313 30.86 -2.82 27.74
CA ARG A 313 30.13 -2.96 26.48
C ARG A 313 30.88 -2.26 25.35
N ARG A 314 31.32 -1.01 25.57
CA ARG A 314 32.07 -0.25 24.56
C ARG A 314 33.39 -0.93 24.18
N THR A 315 34.12 -1.49 25.15
CA THR A 315 35.36 -2.23 24.86
C THR A 315 35.09 -3.50 24.05
N LEU A 316 34.01 -4.23 24.34
CA LEU A 316 33.59 -5.38 23.54
C LEU A 316 33.17 -4.97 22.12
N GLU A 317 32.44 -3.86 21.96
CA GLU A 317 32.03 -3.32 20.66
C GLU A 317 33.24 -3.02 19.76
N VAL A 318 34.25 -2.31 20.30
CA VAL A 318 35.47 -1.96 19.54
C VAL A 318 36.25 -3.22 19.16
N ARG A 319 36.52 -4.12 20.12
CA ARG A 319 37.29 -5.35 19.85
C ARG A 319 36.59 -6.26 18.86
N PHE A 320 35.26 -6.38 18.95
CA PHE A 320 34.48 -7.20 18.03
C PHE A 320 34.46 -6.63 16.62
N TYR A 321 34.33 -5.31 16.49
CA TYR A 321 34.41 -4.64 15.19
C TYR A 321 35.79 -4.81 14.54
N ASP A 322 36.86 -4.63 15.31
CA ASP A 322 38.23 -4.80 14.81
C ASP A 322 38.52 -6.25 14.40
N ALA A 323 38.07 -7.22 15.20
CA ALA A 323 38.17 -8.64 14.88
C ALA A 323 37.41 -8.98 13.59
N GLN A 324 36.16 -8.54 13.44
CA GLN A 324 35.39 -8.72 12.19
C GLN A 324 36.11 -8.13 10.98
N LYS A 325 36.70 -6.93 11.13
CA LYS A 325 37.44 -6.27 10.04
C LYS A 325 38.69 -7.04 9.65
N GLN A 326 39.41 -7.61 10.62
CA GLN A 326 40.57 -8.45 10.37
C GLN A 326 40.18 -9.75 9.66
N VAL A 327 39.12 -10.44 10.11
CA VAL A 327 38.64 -11.67 9.49
C VAL A 327 38.20 -11.42 8.04
N LYS A 328 37.43 -10.35 7.78
CA LYS A 328 37.05 -9.95 6.42
C LYS A 328 38.24 -9.65 5.52
N LYS A 329 39.31 -9.05 6.07
CA LYS A 329 40.53 -8.75 5.32
C LYS A 329 41.30 -10.01 4.96
N SER A 330 41.44 -10.96 5.90
CA SER A 330 42.12 -12.23 5.65
C SER A 330 41.39 -13.13 4.65
N GLU A 331 40.06 -13.12 4.63
CA GLU A 331 39.30 -13.88 3.62
C GLU A 331 39.40 -13.26 2.22
N ALA A 332 39.45 -11.93 2.12
CA ALA A 332 39.66 -11.24 0.85
C ALA A 332 41.07 -11.44 0.26
N GLU A 333 42.07 -11.74 1.09
CA GLU A 333 43.44 -12.04 0.68
C GLU A 333 43.62 -13.52 0.29
N ASN A 334 42.72 -14.40 0.73
CA ASN A 334 42.75 -15.85 0.48
C ASN A 334 41.78 -16.33 -0.64
N SER A 335 41.01 -15.41 -1.25
CA SER A 335 40.07 -15.67 -2.35
C SER A 335 40.59 -15.15 -3.69
#